data_AF-A0A498SUF5-F1
#
_entry.id   AF-A0A498SUF5-F1
#
_cell.length_a   1.000
_cell.length_b   1.000
_cell.length_c   1.000
_cell.angle_alpha   90.00
_cell.angle_beta   90.00
_cell.angle_gamma   90.00
#
_symmetry.space_group_name_H-M   'P 1'
#
loop_
_entity.id
_entity.type
_entity.pdbx_description
1 polymer ?
#
loop_
_entity_poly.entity_id
_entity_poly.type
_entity_poly.pdbx_seq_one_letter_code
_entity_poly.pdbx_strand_id
1 'polypeptide(L)'
;MDLFGIDDFLPYSNTLLSQKAKELSQQSFHHHDDHDNHHYHHHCHCLQRQQYKQQQRQQQQYHRHDIRQSKPQPSYIGLIAMAILSSTEQKMVLSEVYQWIIDNYPYFRTRGVGWRN
;
A
#
# COMPACT_ATOMS: atom_id res chain seq x y z
N MET A 1 -19.48 -26.79 23.76
CA MET A 1 -20.22 -26.28 22.59
C MET A 1 -19.78 -24.84 22.43
N ASP A 2 -18.67 -24.68 21.71
CA ASP A 2 -17.93 -23.43 21.62
C ASP A 2 -18.58 -22.52 20.57
N LEU A 3 -19.07 -21.37 21.01
CA LEU A 3 -19.48 -20.28 20.12
C LEU A 3 -18.23 -19.53 19.65
N PHE A 4 -17.77 -19.87 18.45
CA PHE A 4 -16.92 -19.01 17.65
C PHE A 4 -17.72 -17.78 17.18
N GLY A 5 -17.31 -16.59 17.59
CA GLY A 5 -17.68 -15.32 16.96
C GLY A 5 -16.41 -14.60 16.54
N ILE A 6 -15.96 -14.84 15.31
CA ILE A 6 -14.90 -14.07 14.64
C ILE A 6 -15.57 -12.89 13.92
N ASP A 7 -14.79 -11.82 13.74
CA ASP A 7 -14.99 -10.64 12.87
C ASP A 7 -15.41 -9.32 13.53
N ASP A 8 -14.57 -8.81 14.44
CA ASP A 8 -14.42 -7.36 14.65
C ASP A 8 -13.22 -6.84 13.83
N PHE A 9 -13.43 -6.70 12.52
CA PHE A 9 -12.47 -6.07 11.61
C PHE A 9 -12.68 -4.54 11.61
N LEU A 10 -12.09 -3.86 12.59
CA LEU A 10 -11.89 -2.40 12.53
C LEU A 10 -10.40 -2.10 12.30
N PRO A 11 -9.98 -1.52 11.16
CA PRO A 11 -8.60 -1.12 10.95
C PRO A 11 -8.38 0.24 11.63
N TYR A 12 -8.26 0.22 12.97
CA TYR A 12 -8.02 1.42 13.76
C TYR A 12 -6.76 1.28 14.61
N SER A 13 -5.56 1.26 14.01
CA SER A 13 -4.32 1.30 14.82
C SER A 13 -3.03 1.77 14.12
N ASN A 14 -3.07 2.44 12.96
CA ASN A 14 -1.84 2.95 12.33
C ASN A 14 -1.63 4.47 12.43
N THR A 15 -2.63 5.25 12.83
CA THR A 15 -2.51 6.71 12.98
C THR A 15 -1.96 7.13 14.34
N LEU A 16 -2.28 6.43 15.43
CA LEU A 16 -1.89 6.83 16.79
C LEU A 16 -0.39 6.59 17.07
N LEU A 17 0.19 5.51 16.54
CA LEU A 17 1.63 5.24 16.60
C LEU A 17 2.44 6.26 15.79
N SER A 18 1.92 6.71 14.65
CA SER A 18 2.58 7.75 13.84
C SER A 18 2.47 9.15 14.45
N GLN A 19 1.41 9.44 15.21
CA GLN A 19 1.25 10.73 15.89
C GLN A 19 2.19 10.81 17.11
N LYS A 20 2.26 9.74 17.92
CA LYS A 20 3.13 9.69 19.10
C LYS A 20 4.63 9.76 18.76
N ALA A 21 5.02 9.24 17.60
CA ALA A 21 6.40 9.31 17.12
C ALA A 21 6.84 10.73 16.71
N LYS A 22 5.91 11.64 16.39
CA LYS A 22 6.25 13.03 16.02
C LYS A 22 6.46 13.92 17.24
N GLU A 23 5.72 13.69 18.32
CA GLU A 23 5.81 14.47 19.56
C GLU A 23 7.12 14.21 20.32
N LEU A 24 7.62 12.97 20.33
CA LEU A 24 8.88 12.61 21.01
C LEU A 24 10.15 13.20 20.36
N SER A 25 10.05 13.74 19.13
CA SER A 25 11.19 14.37 18.44
C SER A 25 11.40 15.85 18.78
N GLN A 26 10.44 16.50 19.45
CA GLN A 26 10.48 17.94 19.75
C GLN A 26 11.04 18.28 21.14
N GLN A 27 11.33 17.29 21.98
CA GLN A 27 11.89 17.51 23.32
C GLN A 27 13.39 17.21 23.37
N SER A 28 14.21 18.23 23.12
CA SER A 28 15.54 18.36 23.73
C SER A 28 15.96 19.82 23.81
N PHE A 29 16.30 20.28 25.02
CA PHE A 29 16.73 21.64 25.39
C PHE A 29 18.26 21.75 25.58
N HIS A 30 18.77 23.00 25.46
CA HIS A 30 20.02 23.62 25.96
C HIS A 30 21.33 23.67 25.11
N HIS A 31 21.57 24.88 24.54
CA HIS A 31 22.73 25.82 24.41
C HIS A 31 24.24 25.42 24.31
N HIS A 32 24.96 26.23 23.48
CA HIS A 32 26.42 26.49 23.24
C HIS A 32 27.30 25.36 22.66
N ASP A 33 28.22 25.52 21.68
CA ASP A 33 29.15 26.62 21.29
C ASP A 33 29.38 26.75 19.76
N ASP A 34 29.97 27.90 19.40
CA ASP A 34 30.07 28.56 18.10
C ASP A 34 31.05 27.95 17.06
N HIS A 35 30.64 28.14 15.80
CA HIS A 35 31.37 28.08 14.52
C HIS A 35 31.70 26.76 13.81
N ASP A 36 31.93 25.61 14.46
CA ASP A 36 32.05 24.30 13.76
C ASP A 36 30.74 23.49 13.75
N ASN A 37 29.74 23.95 14.50
CA ASN A 37 28.47 23.26 14.73
C ASN A 37 27.55 23.27 13.49
N HIS A 38 27.64 24.29 12.64
CA HIS A 38 26.75 24.47 11.49
C HIS A 38 26.89 23.35 10.45
N HIS A 39 28.11 22.84 10.21
CA HIS A 39 28.32 21.75 9.24
C HIS A 39 27.71 20.44 9.75
N TYR A 40 27.90 20.11 11.03
CA TYR A 40 27.30 18.91 11.65
C TYR A 40 25.78 19.01 11.77
N HIS A 41 25.24 20.17 12.13
CA HIS A 41 23.80 20.38 12.21
C HIS A 41 23.12 20.26 10.83
N HIS A 42 23.73 20.84 9.78
CA HIS A 42 23.25 20.68 8.40
C HIS A 42 23.36 19.23 7.90
N HIS A 43 24.46 18.53 8.25
CA HIS A 43 24.62 17.11 7.91
C HIS A 43 23.58 16.23 8.60
N CYS A 44 23.32 16.45 9.89
CA CYS A 44 22.31 15.73 10.65
C CYS A 44 20.90 16.00 10.10
N HIS A 45 20.56 17.26 9.79
CA HIS A 45 19.31 17.60 9.13
C HIS A 45 19.19 17.02 7.72
N CYS A 46 20.30 16.90 6.98
CA CYS A 46 20.32 16.26 5.67
C CYS A 46 20.04 14.76 5.79
N LEU A 47 20.72 14.06 6.70
CA LEU A 47 20.49 12.63 6.98
C LEU A 47 19.08 12.35 7.45
N GLN A 48 18.55 13.14 8.40
CA GLN A 48 17.17 13.02 8.86
C GLN A 48 16.18 13.18 7.70
N ARG A 49 16.37 14.20 6.84
CA ARG A 49 15.53 14.45 5.66
C ARG A 49 15.65 13.34 4.62
N GLN A 50 16.85 12.76 4.45
CA GLN A 50 17.06 11.60 3.59
C GLN A 50 16.33 10.37 4.13
N GLN A 51 16.46 10.06 5.42
CA GLN A 51 15.77 8.94 6.08
C GLN A 51 14.25 9.06 5.96
N TYR A 52 13.67 10.23 6.23
CA TYR A 52 12.23 10.47 6.05
C TYR A 52 11.78 10.25 4.59
N LYS A 53 12.57 10.71 3.61
CA LYS A 53 12.30 10.43 2.19
C LYS A 53 12.35 8.93 1.88
N GLN A 54 13.25 8.16 2.49
CA GLN A 54 13.29 6.70 2.31
C GLN A 54 12.04 6.03 2.91
N GLN A 55 11.66 6.40 4.14
CA GLN A 55 10.46 5.86 4.79
C GLN A 55 9.19 6.14 4.00
N GLN A 56 9.04 7.36 3.44
CA GLN A 56 7.91 7.69 2.57
C GLN A 56 7.85 6.81 1.31
N ARG A 57 8.99 6.51 0.67
CA ARG A 57 9.03 5.60 -0.49
C ARG A 57 8.58 4.19 -0.12
N GLN A 58 8.99 3.68 1.05
CA GLN A 58 8.56 2.36 1.53
C GLN A 58 7.05 2.34 1.80
N GLN A 59 6.51 3.38 2.44
CA GLN A 59 5.06 3.49 2.67
C GLN A 59 4.27 3.56 1.35
N GLN A 60 4.73 4.33 0.36
CA GLN A 60 4.10 4.38 -0.96
C GLN A 60 4.15 3.03 -1.66
N GLN A 61 5.25 2.29 -1.55
CA GLN A 61 5.33 0.93 -2.09
C GLN A 61 4.32 0.01 -1.40
N TYR A 62 4.21 0.03 -0.08
CA TYR A 62 3.25 -0.79 0.66
C TYR A 62 1.80 -0.48 0.26
N HIS A 63 1.46 0.80 0.17
CA HIS A 63 0.14 1.26 -0.28
C HIS A 63 -0.17 0.79 -1.71
N ARG A 64 0.83 0.84 -2.61
CA ARG A 64 0.68 0.37 -3.99
C ARG A 64 0.50 -1.15 -4.07
N HIS A 65 1.11 -1.92 -3.16
CA HIS A 65 0.92 -3.38 -3.11
C HIS A 65 -0.47 -3.72 -2.58
N ASP A 66 -0.93 -3.06 -1.53
CA ASP A 66 -2.26 -3.28 -0.94
C ASP A 66 -3.38 -3.01 -1.96
N ILE A 67 -3.30 -1.88 -2.69
CA ILE A 67 -4.28 -1.55 -3.75
C ILE A 67 -4.31 -2.59 -4.88
N ARG A 68 -3.20 -3.27 -5.18
CA ARG A 68 -3.16 -4.31 -6.23
C ARG A 68 -3.69 -5.67 -5.75
N GLN A 69 -3.70 -5.89 -4.43
CA GLN A 69 -4.20 -7.10 -3.79
C GLN A 69 -5.65 -6.96 -3.31
N SER A 70 -6.15 -5.73 -3.22
CA SER A 70 -7.52 -5.43 -2.82
C SER A 70 -8.52 -5.69 -3.95
N LYS A 71 -9.80 -5.74 -3.58
CA LYS A 71 -10.90 -5.99 -4.52
C LYS A 71 -10.87 -4.94 -5.65
N PRO A 72 -10.86 -5.35 -6.92
CA PRO A 72 -10.89 -4.40 -8.03
C PRO A 72 -12.13 -3.52 -7.99
N GLN A 73 -11.95 -2.23 -8.25
CA GLN A 73 -13.05 -1.27 -8.40
C GLN A 73 -13.99 -1.58 -9.58
N PRO A 74 -13.48 -2.02 -10.76
CA PRO A 74 -14.33 -2.41 -11.87
C PRO A 74 -15.21 -3.62 -11.52
N SER A 75 -16.47 -3.57 -11.92
CA SER A 75 -17.38 -4.72 -11.81
C SER A 75 -16.92 -5.87 -12.71
N TYR A 76 -17.47 -7.08 -12.52
CA TYR A 76 -17.16 -8.23 -13.37
C TYR A 76 -17.38 -7.96 -14.86
N ILE A 77 -18.47 -7.24 -15.21
CA ILE A 77 -18.73 -6.79 -16.59
C ILE A 77 -17.62 -5.84 -17.06
N GLY A 78 -17.18 -4.92 -16.22
CA GLY A 78 -16.06 -4.02 -16.53
C GLY A 78 -14.74 -4.78 -16.75
N LEU A 79 -14.47 -5.81 -15.95
CA LEU A 79 -13.29 -6.66 -16.12
C LEU A 79 -13.31 -7.42 -17.46
N ILE A 80 -14.45 -8.02 -17.81
CA ILE A 80 -14.63 -8.70 -19.10
C ILE A 80 -14.46 -7.70 -20.25
N ALA A 81 -15.08 -6.52 -20.16
CA ALA A 81 -14.95 -5.49 -21.18
C ALA A 81 -13.49 -5.09 -21.39
N MET A 82 -12.75 -4.80 -20.32
CA MET A 82 -11.32 -4.45 -20.43
C MET A 82 -10.48 -5.58 -21.04
N ALA A 83 -10.76 -6.84 -20.69
CA ALA A 83 -10.08 -7.99 -21.28
C ALA A 83 -10.28 -8.05 -22.80
N ILE A 84 -11.54 -7.98 -23.25
CA ILE A 84 -11.88 -8.00 -24.68
C ILE A 84 -11.27 -6.81 -25.41
N LEU A 85 -11.38 -5.60 -24.85
CA LEU A 85 -10.84 -4.36 -25.42
C LEU A 85 -9.30 -4.39 -25.53
N SER A 86 -8.62 -5.16 -24.69
CA SER A 86 -7.15 -5.31 -24.74
C SER A 86 -6.66 -6.15 -25.93
N SER A 87 -7.53 -6.97 -26.53
CA SER A 87 -7.20 -7.77 -27.72
C SER A 87 -7.32 -6.94 -29.01
N THR A 88 -6.46 -7.18 -29.99
CA THR A 88 -6.54 -6.49 -31.29
C THR A 88 -7.82 -6.82 -32.05
N GLU A 89 -8.32 -8.05 -31.90
CA GLU A 89 -9.54 -8.53 -32.58
C GLU A 89 -10.83 -8.15 -31.85
N GLN A 90 -10.73 -7.50 -30.68
CA GLN A 90 -11.88 -7.15 -29.83
C GLN A 90 -12.74 -8.38 -29.50
N LYS A 91 -12.08 -9.54 -29.38
CA LYS A 91 -12.66 -10.85 -29.08
C LYS A 91 -11.64 -11.63 -28.28
N MET A 92 -12.11 -12.35 -27.26
CA MET A 92 -11.26 -13.15 -26.38
C MET A 92 -12.04 -14.37 -25.94
N VAL A 93 -11.41 -15.55 -25.93
CA VAL A 93 -12.09 -16.76 -25.45
C VAL A 93 -12.22 -16.73 -23.92
N LEU A 94 -13.22 -17.44 -23.39
CA LEU A 94 -13.52 -17.40 -21.96
C LEU A 94 -12.32 -17.78 -21.07
N SER A 95 -11.54 -18.78 -21.49
CA SER A 95 -10.31 -19.17 -20.79
C SER A 95 -9.27 -18.04 -20.73
N GLU A 96 -9.13 -17.29 -21.82
CA GLU A 96 -8.22 -16.14 -21.89
C GLU A 96 -8.73 -14.97 -21.05
N VAL A 97 -10.04 -14.74 -21.01
CA VAL A 97 -10.63 -13.73 -20.11
C VAL A 97 -10.29 -14.04 -18.66
N TYR A 98 -10.42 -15.30 -18.22
CA TYR A 98 -10.04 -15.68 -16.85
C TYR A 98 -8.55 -15.48 -16.59
N GLN A 99 -7.69 -15.85 -17.55
CA GLN A 99 -6.24 -15.69 -17.43
C GLN A 99 -5.85 -14.22 -17.37
N TRP A 100 -6.42 -13.38 -18.24
CA TRP A 100 -6.21 -11.94 -18.26
C TRP A 100 -6.59 -11.29 -16.92
N ILE A 101 -7.73 -11.69 -16.34
CA ILE A 101 -8.17 -11.17 -15.04
C ILE A 101 -7.17 -11.55 -13.94
N ILE A 102 -6.68 -12.79 -13.91
CA ILE A 102 -5.69 -13.27 -12.93
C ILE A 102 -4.34 -12.54 -13.06
N ASP A 103 -3.94 -12.19 -14.28
CA ASP A 103 -2.67 -11.53 -14.55
C ASP A 103 -2.70 -10.05 -14.20
N ASN A 104 -3.83 -9.38 -14.42
CA ASN A 104 -3.99 -7.95 -14.13
C ASN A 104 -4.45 -7.68 -12.69
N TYR A 105 -5.22 -8.59 -12.09
CA TYR A 105 -5.82 -8.43 -10.77
C TYR A 105 -5.47 -9.63 -9.85
N PRO A 106 -4.30 -9.56 -9.17
CA PRO A 106 -3.83 -10.61 -8.26
C PRO A 106 -4.86 -11.06 -7.20
N TYR A 107 -5.78 -10.17 -6.81
CA TYR A 107 -6.91 -10.47 -5.93
C TYR A 107 -7.68 -11.75 -6.29
N PHE A 108 -7.81 -12.10 -7.57
CA PHE A 108 -8.55 -13.30 -8.00
C PHE A 108 -7.72 -14.60 -7.95
N ARG A 109 -6.39 -14.54 -7.75
CA ARG A 109 -5.53 -15.73 -7.66
C ARG A 109 -5.88 -16.63 -6.48
N THR A 110 -6.32 -16.04 -5.37
CA THR A 110 -6.57 -16.74 -4.09
C THR A 110 -8.05 -17.07 -3.86
N ARG A 111 -8.96 -16.65 -4.76
CA ARG A 111 -10.42 -16.71 -4.58
C ARG A 111 -11.07 -18.06 -4.96
N GLY A 112 -10.29 -19.10 -5.24
CA GLY A 112 -10.80 -20.42 -5.64
C GLY A 112 -11.53 -20.41 -6.99
N VAL A 113 -12.39 -21.39 -7.26
CA VAL A 113 -13.14 -21.49 -8.54
C VAL A 113 -14.45 -20.68 -8.56
N GLY A 114 -14.98 -20.31 -7.38
CA GLY A 114 -16.34 -19.73 -7.26
C GLY A 114 -16.52 -18.36 -7.90
N TRP A 115 -15.45 -17.61 -8.17
CA TRP A 115 -15.55 -16.30 -8.84
C TRP A 115 -15.70 -16.41 -10.37
N ARG A 116 -15.50 -17.60 -10.94
CA ARG A 116 -15.58 -17.84 -12.39
C ARG A 116 -17.00 -18.16 -12.88
N ASN A 117 -17.91 -18.47 -11.95
CA ASN A 117 -19.28 -18.90 -12.22
C ASN A 117 -20.26 -17.73 -12.34
#